data_AF-A0A2N8TTV5-F1
#
_entry.id   AF-A0A2N8TTV5-F1
#
_cell.length_a   1.000
_cell.length_b   1.000
_cell.length_c   1.000
_cell.angle_alpha   90.00
_cell.angle_beta   90.00
_cell.angle_gamma   90.00
#
_symmetry.space_group_name_H-M   'P 1'
#
loop_
_entity.id
_entity.type
_entity.pdbx_description
1 polymer ?
#
loop_
_entity_poly.entity_id
_entity_poly.type
_entity_poly.pdbx_seq_one_letter_code
_entity_poly.pdbx_strand_id
1 'polypeptide(L)'
;MIEKQPLGLAEELDALANAPATHRGPQCSVGAFLEAADQDVAASLRAALDTDRVTAKAIADTLSRYGDPVTAYTVARHRRRGQSNGCRCER
;
A
#
# COMPACT_ATOMS: atom_id res chain seq x y z
N MET A 1 31.29 -18.64 -17.92
CA MET A 1 31.07 -17.31 -17.31
C MET A 1 30.30 -16.49 -18.34
N ILE A 2 29.06 -16.09 -18.06
CA ILE A 2 28.27 -15.29 -19.02
C ILE A 2 28.62 -13.82 -18.77
N GLU A 3 29.30 -13.19 -19.72
CA GLU A 3 29.57 -11.77 -19.72
C GLU A 3 28.24 -11.01 -19.87
N LYS A 4 27.78 -10.36 -18.79
CA LYS A 4 26.66 -9.43 -18.85
C LYS A 4 27.17 -8.14 -19.48
N GLN A 5 26.95 -7.94 -20.77
CA GLN A 5 27.18 -6.65 -21.39
C GLN A 5 26.08 -5.67 -20.95
N PRO A 6 26.40 -4.55 -20.27
CA PRO A 6 25.43 -3.55 -19.87
C PRO A 6 25.14 -2.52 -20.98
N LEU A 7 25.42 -2.86 -22.25
CA LEU A 7 25.15 -1.97 -23.38
C LEU A 7 23.65 -1.64 -23.42
N GLY A 8 23.32 -0.34 -23.30
CA GLY A 8 21.95 0.15 -23.28
C GLY A 8 21.34 0.32 -21.88
N LEU A 9 21.96 -0.19 -20.80
CA LEU A 9 21.39 -0.05 -19.45
C LEU A 9 21.27 1.42 -19.00
N ALA A 10 22.23 2.27 -19.39
CA ALA A 10 22.18 3.70 -19.05
C ALA A 10 20.99 4.42 -19.74
N GLU A 11 20.73 4.11 -21.00
CA GLU A 11 19.60 4.67 -21.76
C GLU A 11 18.26 4.14 -21.22
N GLU A 12 18.19 2.86 -20.86
CA GLU A 12 17.01 2.26 -20.22
C GLU A 12 16.71 2.89 -18.85
N LEU A 13 17.73 3.16 -18.03
CA LEU A 13 17.56 3.79 -16.72
C LEU A 13 17.14 5.26 -16.85
N ASP A 14 17.68 6.00 -17.82
CA ASP A 14 17.29 7.39 -18.08
C ASP A 14 15.84 7.48 -18.59
N ALA A 15 15.44 6.57 -19.48
CA ALA A 15 14.05 6.46 -19.92
C ALA A 15 13.09 6.14 -18.76
N LEU A 16 13.50 5.26 -17.82
CA LEU A 16 12.73 4.95 -16.63
C LEU A 16 12.62 6.13 -15.65
N ALA A 17 13.69 6.89 -15.45
CA ALA A 17 13.71 8.04 -14.56
C ALA A 17 12.79 9.18 -15.05
N ASN A 18 12.65 9.33 -16.37
CA ASN A 18 11.85 10.37 -17.01
C ASN A 18 10.42 9.92 -17.39
N ALA A 19 10.09 8.64 -17.17
CA ALA A 19 8.75 8.14 -17.43
C ALA A 19 7.75 8.73 -16.41
N PRO A 20 6.58 9.23 -16.83
CA PRO A 20 5.54 9.66 -15.90
C PRO A 20 5.12 8.49 -15.02
N ALA A 21 5.13 8.72 -13.70
CA ALA A 21 4.71 7.71 -12.73
C ALA A 21 3.24 7.37 -12.97
N THR A 22 2.99 6.26 -13.67
CA THR A 22 1.64 5.71 -13.79
C THR A 22 1.23 5.23 -12.41
N HIS A 23 0.20 5.83 -11.82
CA HIS A 23 -0.44 5.31 -10.61
C HIS A 23 -0.91 3.87 -10.92
N ARG A 24 -0.15 2.87 -10.46
CA ARG A 24 -0.42 1.47 -10.76
C ARG A 24 -1.30 0.82 -9.70
N GLY A 25 -2.53 0.52 -10.12
CA GLY A 25 -3.39 -0.50 -9.52
C GLY A 25 -4.58 0.04 -8.74
N PRO A 26 -5.62 -0.80 -8.54
CA PRO A 26 -6.78 -0.44 -7.73
C PRO A 26 -6.36 -0.15 -6.29
N GLN A 27 -7.07 0.77 -5.65
CA GLN A 27 -6.94 1.03 -4.22
C GLN A 27 -7.18 -0.28 -3.45
N CYS A 28 -6.38 -0.54 -2.42
CA CYS A 28 -6.60 -1.73 -1.58
C CYS A 28 -7.84 -1.54 -0.70
N SER A 29 -8.44 -2.64 -0.20
CA SER A 29 -9.67 -2.58 0.59
C SER A 29 -9.58 -1.71 1.85
N VAL A 30 -8.40 -1.61 2.48
CA VAL A 30 -8.19 -0.67 3.61
C VAL A 30 -8.27 0.79 3.15
N GLY A 31 -7.74 1.10 1.97
CA GLY A 31 -7.85 2.44 1.38
C GLY A 31 -9.30 2.77 1.02
N ALA A 32 -10.01 1.83 0.40
CA ALA A 32 -11.42 1.99 0.07
C ALA A 32 -12.28 2.21 1.32
N PHE A 33 -11.98 1.50 2.42
CA PHE A 33 -12.63 1.73 3.71
C PHE A 33 -12.36 3.13 4.26
N LEU A 34 -11.11 3.62 4.15
CA LEU A 34 -10.73 4.97 4.59
C LEU A 34 -11.42 6.08 3.79
N GLU A 35 -11.70 5.84 2.51
CA GLU A 35 -12.38 6.79 1.63
C GLU A 35 -13.90 6.83 1.87
N ALA A 36 -14.50 5.68 2.19
CA ALA A 36 -15.91 5.57 2.50
C ALA A 36 -16.27 5.96 3.94
N ALA A 37 -15.30 5.97 4.86
CA ALA A 37 -15.53 6.26 6.27
C ALA A 37 -15.65 7.76 6.56
N ASP A 38 -16.51 8.11 7.51
CA ASP A 38 -16.60 9.47 8.05
C ASP A 38 -15.26 9.92 8.67
N GLN A 39 -15.06 11.24 8.73
CA GLN A 39 -13.78 11.84 9.14
C GLN A 39 -13.23 11.30 10.47
N ASP A 40 -14.08 11.12 11.48
CA ASP A 40 -13.68 10.63 12.81
C ASP A 40 -13.28 9.16 12.80
N VAL A 41 -13.99 8.33 12.03
CA VAL A 41 -13.68 6.91 11.85
C VAL A 41 -12.39 6.75 11.06
N ALA A 42 -12.22 7.53 9.98
CA ALA A 42 -11.03 7.53 9.17
C ALA A 42 -9.80 8.01 9.98
N ALA A 43 -9.95 9.03 10.82
CA ALA A 43 -8.88 9.49 11.71
C ALA A 43 -8.47 8.41 12.73
N SER A 44 -9.46 7.75 13.35
CA SER A 44 -9.22 6.66 14.31
C SER A 44 -8.53 5.46 13.65
N LEU A 45 -8.96 5.08 12.44
CA LEU A 45 -8.35 4.00 11.68
C LEU A 45 -6.91 4.33 11.26
N ARG A 46 -6.64 5.57 10.79
CA ARG A 46 -5.27 6.02 10.49
C ARG A 46 -4.37 5.92 11.72
N ALA A 47 -4.84 6.38 12.88
CA ALA A 47 -4.09 6.27 14.13
C ALA A 47 -3.77 4.80 14.51
N ALA A 48 -4.72 3.89 14.30
CA ALA A 48 -4.51 2.45 14.52
C ALA A 48 -3.55 1.82 13.49
N LEU A 49 -3.56 2.29 12.24
CA LEU A 49 -2.67 1.82 11.18
C LEU A 49 -1.22 2.26 11.41
N ASP A 50 -1.00 3.47 11.91
CA ASP A 50 0.33 4.05 12.09
C ASP A 50 1.01 3.65 13.43
N THR A 51 0.32 2.90 14.29
CA THR A 51 0.89 2.36 15.55
C THR A 51 1.14 0.85 15.48
N ASP A 52 2.28 0.40 15.99
CA ASP A 52 2.60 -1.03 16.13
C ASP A 52 1.91 -1.68 17.34
N ARG A 53 1.27 -0.88 18.22
CA ARG A 53 0.55 -1.39 19.39
C ARG A 53 -0.71 -2.18 19.01
N VAL A 54 -1.33 -1.82 17.89
CA VAL A 54 -2.50 -2.54 17.37
C VAL A 54 -2.01 -3.54 16.34
N THR A 55 -2.40 -4.80 16.45
CA THR A 55 -1.97 -5.83 15.49
C THR A 55 -2.74 -5.70 14.18
N ALA A 56 -2.09 -6.04 13.06
CA ALA A 56 -2.74 -6.06 11.76
C ALA A 56 -3.96 -7.01 11.73
N LYS A 57 -3.92 -8.10 12.52
CA LYS A 57 -5.05 -9.02 12.70
C LYS A 57 -6.22 -8.34 13.41
N ALA A 58 -5.98 -7.66 14.54
CA ALA A 58 -7.05 -6.98 15.27
C ALA A 58 -7.75 -5.89 14.41
N ILE A 59 -6.99 -5.18 13.58
CA ILE A 59 -7.55 -4.22 12.62
C ILE A 59 -8.38 -4.96 11.56
N ALA A 60 -7.83 -6.00 10.95
CA ALA A 60 -8.52 -6.78 9.92
C ALA A 60 -9.84 -7.39 10.42
N ASP A 61 -9.82 -8.00 11.61
CA ASP A 61 -11.01 -8.57 12.26
C ASP A 61 -12.05 -7.48 12.57
N THR A 62 -11.60 -6.27 12.91
CA THR A 62 -12.50 -5.13 13.15
C THR A 62 -13.12 -4.63 11.85
N LEU A 63 -12.33 -4.36 10.82
CA LEU A 63 -12.84 -3.88 9.52
C LEU A 63 -13.82 -4.88 8.89
N SER A 64 -13.49 -6.18 8.95
CA SER A 64 -14.34 -7.24 8.40
C SER A 64 -15.70 -7.38 9.10
N ARG A 65 -15.89 -6.80 10.29
CA ARG A 65 -17.20 -6.76 10.98
C ARG A 65 -18.14 -5.69 10.43
N TYR A 66 -17.60 -4.68 9.73
CA TYR A 66 -18.34 -3.51 9.27
C TYR A 66 -18.36 -3.39 7.73
N GLY A 67 -17.82 -4.37 7.01
CA GLY A 67 -17.75 -4.34 5.56
C GLY A 67 -17.16 -5.62 4.97
N ASP A 68 -16.59 -5.51 3.77
CA ASP A 68 -16.00 -6.64 3.08
C ASP A 68 -14.83 -7.26 3.87
N PRO A 69 -14.58 -8.58 3.70
CA PRO A 69 -13.48 -9.25 4.37
C PRO A 69 -12.12 -8.58 4.08
N VAL A 70 -11.46 -8.12 5.14
CA VAL A 70 -10.10 -7.60 5.10
C VAL A 70 -9.18 -8.59 5.80
N THR A 71 -8.07 -8.95 5.15
CA THR A 71 -7.08 -9.86 5.76
C THR A 71 -6.01 -9.09 6.53
N ALA A 72 -5.41 -9.73 7.54
CA ALA A 72 -4.25 -9.19 8.24
C ALA A 72 -3.07 -8.88 7.30
N TYR A 73 -2.90 -9.68 6.24
CA TYR A 73 -1.90 -9.43 5.20
C TYR A 73 -2.18 -8.12 4.46
N THR A 74 -3.44 -7.86 4.10
CA THR A 74 -3.85 -6.60 3.46
C THR A 74 -3.54 -5.40 4.35
N VAL A 75 -3.83 -5.48 5.65
CA VAL A 75 -3.50 -4.42 6.61
C VAL A 75 -1.99 -4.23 6.71
N ALA A 76 -1.21 -5.30 6.86
CA ALA A 76 0.25 -5.23 6.94
C ALA A 76 0.88 -4.67 5.65
N ARG A 77 0.28 -4.94 4.48
CA ARG A 77 0.67 -4.35 3.21
C ARG A 77 0.30 -2.86 3.15
N HIS A 78 -0.85 -2.48 3.69
CA HIS A 78 -1.29 -1.08 3.76
C HIS A 78 -0.42 -0.23 4.69
N ARG A 79 0.03 -0.78 5.83
CA ARG A 79 1.00 -0.09 6.70
C ARG A 79 2.30 0.28 5.98
N ARG A 80 2.71 -0.55 5.03
CA ARG A 80 3.90 -0.33 4.20
C ARG A 80 3.59 0.50 2.94
N ARG A 81 2.45 1.21 2.87
CA ARG A 81 2.05 2.03 1.71
C ARG A 81 3.19 2.94 1.26
N GLY A 82 3.43 2.98 -0.05
CA GLY A 82 4.55 3.70 -0.67
C GLY A 82 5.89 2.94 -0.70
N GLN A 83 6.04 1.83 0.04
CA GLN A 83 7.25 0.98 -0.04
C GLN A 83 7.13 -0.06 -1.17
N SER A 84 8.25 -0.69 -1.52
CA SER A 84 8.34 -1.71 -2.58
C SER A 84 7.40 -2.91 -2.37
N ASN A 85 7.20 -3.32 -1.12
CA ASN A 85 6.26 -4.39 -0.74
C ASN A 85 4.95 -3.87 -0.12
N GLY A 86 4.69 -2.57 -0.29
CA GLY A 86 3.48 -1.89 0.18
C GLY A 86 2.29 -2.02 -0.74
N CYS A 87 1.16 -1.47 -0.32
CA CYS A 87 0.13 -1.05 -1.27
C CYS A 87 0.52 0.30 -1.89
N ARG A 88 -0.19 0.68 -2.96
CA ARG A 88 0.02 1.94 -3.68
C ARG A 88 -0.97 3.04 -3.27
N CYS A 89 -1.68 2.86 -2.16
CA CYS A 89 -2.52 3.91 -1.58
C CYS A 89 -1.68 5.13 -1.19
N GLU A 90 -2.29 6.31 -1.26
CA GLU A 90 -1.69 7.55 -0.76
C GLU A 90 -1.40 7.47 0.73
N ARG A 91 -0.35 8.19 1.16
CA ARG A 91 0.10 8.11 2.55
C ARG A 91 -0.70 9.03 3.46
#